data_AF-A0A957WZ21-F1
#
_entry.id   AF-A0A957WZ21-F1
#
_cell.length_a   1.000
_cell.length_b   1.000
_cell.length_c   1.000
_cell.angle_alpha   90.00
_cell.angle_beta   90.00
_cell.angle_gamma   90.00
#
_symmetry.space_group_name_H-M   'P 1'
#
loop_
_entity.id
_entity.type
_entity.pdbx_description
1 polymer ?
#
loop_
_entity_poly.entity_id
_entity_poly.type
_entity_poly.pdbx_seq_one_letter_code
_entity_poly.pdbx_strand_id
1 'polypeptide(L)'
;RGLSEAATEMRRFVLDLMRQGKVLEAQPYLDAMDEIYSQLLTIDFPDAITDGLRRLTDVLRGVLERTRGDLTLAIRQDQMRETLRSFEARLAHAGNSESTVHEETATYLQDTEDEA
;
A
#
# COMPACT_ATOMS: atom_id res chain seq x y z
N ARG A 1 12.99 -25.89 -11.52
CA ARG A 1 13.75 -24.63 -11.72
C ARG A 1 12.84 -23.48 -12.20
N GLY A 2 12.08 -23.64 -13.28
CA GLY A 2 11.23 -22.56 -13.83
C GLY A 2 10.21 -21.94 -12.86
N LEU A 3 9.53 -22.73 -12.02
CA LEU A 3 8.52 -22.18 -11.08
C LEU A 3 9.14 -21.33 -9.95
N SER A 4 10.34 -21.67 -9.44
CA SER A 4 11.04 -20.83 -8.44
C SER A 4 11.42 -19.48 -9.03
N GLU A 5 11.85 -19.50 -10.29
CA GLU A 5 12.28 -18.31 -11.02
C GLU A 5 11.07 -17.42 -11.31
N ALA A 6 9.96 -18.01 -11.78
CA ALA A 6 8.69 -17.32 -11.94
C ALA A 6 8.19 -16.70 -10.62
N ALA A 7 8.27 -17.44 -9.50
CA ALA A 7 7.90 -16.93 -8.18
C ALA A 7 8.75 -15.72 -7.75
N THR A 8 10.04 -15.78 -8.03
CA THR A 8 10.99 -14.70 -7.73
C THR A 8 10.71 -13.47 -8.59
N GLU A 9 10.39 -13.66 -9.87
CA GLU A 9 10.07 -12.56 -10.79
C GLU A 9 8.71 -11.93 -10.48
N MET A 10 7.70 -12.73 -10.08
CA MET A 10 6.42 -12.20 -9.57
C MET A 10 6.62 -11.33 -8.34
N ARG A 11 7.44 -11.80 -7.37
CA ARG A 11 7.79 -10.97 -6.21
C ARG A 11 8.50 -9.68 -6.62
N ARG A 12 9.44 -9.76 -7.56
CA ARG A 12 10.15 -8.57 -8.07
C ARG A 12 9.17 -7.56 -8.66
N PHE A 13 8.22 -8.02 -9.45
CA PHE A 13 7.18 -7.19 -10.05
C PHE A 13 6.30 -6.50 -8.98
N VAL A 14 5.87 -7.24 -7.95
CA VAL A 14 5.13 -6.67 -6.80
C VAL A 14 5.96 -5.59 -6.09
N LEU A 15 7.24 -5.85 -5.82
CA LEU A 15 8.14 -4.88 -5.20
C LEU A 15 8.35 -3.63 -6.08
N ASP A 16 8.42 -3.80 -7.40
CA ASP A 16 8.56 -2.70 -8.36
C ASP A 16 7.32 -1.79 -8.38
N LEU A 17 6.10 -2.35 -8.27
CA LEU A 17 4.88 -1.57 -8.13
C LEU A 17 4.83 -0.79 -6.81
N MET A 18 5.20 -1.44 -5.70
CA MET A 18 5.27 -0.78 -4.39
C MET A 18 6.29 0.37 -4.39
N ARG A 19 7.46 0.19 -5.04
CA ARG A 19 8.47 1.25 -5.19
C ARG A 19 7.94 2.46 -5.98
N GLN A 20 7.00 2.24 -6.90
CA GLN A 20 6.35 3.31 -7.67
C GLN A 20 5.18 3.97 -6.91
N GLY A 21 4.89 3.57 -5.67
CA GLY A 21 3.74 4.03 -4.91
C GLY A 21 2.41 3.38 -5.35
N LYS A 22 2.46 2.43 -6.28
CA LYS A 22 1.28 1.74 -6.83
C LYS A 22 0.90 0.53 -5.99
N VAL A 23 0.74 0.75 -4.69
CA VAL A 23 0.61 -0.33 -3.71
C VAL A 23 -0.67 -1.15 -3.93
N LEU A 24 -1.78 -0.50 -4.27
CA LEU A 24 -3.05 -1.19 -4.56
C LEU A 24 -2.98 -2.02 -5.86
N GLU A 25 -2.23 -1.55 -6.87
CA GLU A 25 -2.02 -2.30 -8.11
C GLU A 25 -1.22 -3.59 -7.88
N ALA A 26 -0.47 -3.70 -6.78
CA ALA A 26 0.31 -4.89 -6.46
C ALA A 26 -0.52 -6.03 -5.86
N GLN A 27 -1.69 -5.74 -5.28
CA GLN A 27 -2.54 -6.73 -4.60
C GLN A 27 -2.98 -7.89 -5.51
N PRO A 28 -3.48 -7.66 -6.73
CA PRO A 28 -3.92 -8.74 -7.62
C PRO A 28 -2.79 -9.74 -7.96
N TYR A 29 -1.54 -9.30 -7.97
CA TYR A 29 -0.39 -10.17 -8.24
C TYR A 29 -0.05 -11.05 -7.04
N LEU A 30 -0.21 -10.53 -5.81
CA LEU A 30 -0.09 -11.35 -4.61
C LEU A 30 -1.20 -12.41 -4.57
N ASP A 31 -2.43 -12.03 -4.92
CA ASP A 31 -3.58 -12.95 -4.97
C ASP A 31 -3.35 -14.06 -6.01
N ALA A 32 -2.79 -13.73 -7.18
CA ALA A 32 -2.40 -14.72 -8.19
C ALA A 32 -1.31 -15.68 -7.67
N MET A 33 -0.32 -15.19 -6.91
CA MET A 33 0.68 -16.06 -6.27
C MET A 33 0.05 -17.02 -5.25
N ASP A 34 -0.95 -16.54 -4.49
CA ASP A 34 -1.73 -17.35 -3.55
C ASP A 34 -2.53 -18.45 -4.25
N GLU A 35 -3.19 -18.11 -5.36
CA GLU A 35 -3.96 -19.07 -6.15
C GLU A 35 -3.05 -20.17 -6.71
N ILE A 36 -1.90 -19.81 -7.27
CA ILE A 36 -0.90 -20.76 -7.77
C ILE A 36 -0.43 -21.69 -6.64
N TYR A 37 -0.12 -21.13 -5.45
CA TYR A 37 0.29 -21.92 -4.30
C TYR A 37 -0.83 -22.89 -3.85
N SER A 38 -2.08 -22.43 -3.81
CA SER A 38 -3.23 -23.26 -3.43
C SER A 38 -3.41 -24.43 -4.40
N GLN A 39 -3.33 -24.19 -5.71
CA GLN A 39 -3.41 -25.23 -6.72
C GLN A 39 -2.28 -26.26 -6.55
N LEU A 40 -1.05 -25.81 -6.31
CA LEU A 40 0.09 -26.71 -6.07
C LEU A 40 -0.07 -27.56 -4.80
N LEU A 41 -0.75 -27.05 -3.77
CA LEU A 41 -1.00 -27.78 -2.53
C LEU A 41 -2.01 -28.93 -2.72
N THR A 42 -2.96 -28.78 -3.66
CA THR A 42 -3.95 -29.84 -3.94
C THR A 42 -3.38 -31.03 -4.72
N ILE A 43 -2.15 -30.90 -5.21
CA ILE A 43 -1.50 -31.90 -6.03
C ILE A 43 -0.64 -32.79 -5.13
N ASP A 44 -1.21 -33.90 -4.65
CA ASP A 44 -0.48 -34.97 -3.98
C ASP A 44 0.31 -35.80 -5.00
N PHE A 45 1.56 -35.42 -5.28
CA PHE A 45 2.46 -36.26 -6.07
C PHE A 45 3.56 -36.89 -5.21
N PRO A 46 3.84 -38.20 -5.38
CA PRO A 46 5.00 -38.83 -4.74
C PRO A 46 6.30 -38.13 -5.18
N ASP A 47 7.18 -37.81 -4.21
CA ASP A 47 8.47 -37.14 -4.45
C ASP A 47 9.33 -37.85 -5.52
N ALA A 48 9.16 -39.17 -5.68
CA ALA A 48 9.86 -40.00 -6.66
C ALA A 48 9.51 -39.69 -8.12
N ILE A 49 8.38 -39.02 -8.39
CA ILE A 49 7.90 -38.71 -9.75
C ILE A 49 8.10 -37.23 -10.09
N THR A 50 8.28 -36.35 -9.09
CA THR A 50 8.23 -34.89 -9.27
C THR A 50 9.54 -34.15 -9.08
N ASP A 51 10.64 -34.87 -8.84
CA ASP A 51 12.01 -34.32 -8.82
C ASP A 51 12.15 -33.07 -7.91
N GLY A 52 11.55 -33.14 -6.71
CA GLY A 52 11.67 -32.09 -5.69
C GLY A 52 10.60 -30.99 -5.73
N LEU A 53 9.42 -31.27 -6.28
CA LEU A 53 8.27 -30.35 -6.28
C LEU A 53 7.87 -29.91 -4.86
N ARG A 54 7.99 -30.77 -3.85
CA ARG A 54 7.76 -30.39 -2.44
C ARG A 54 8.68 -29.25 -1.99
N ARG A 55 9.98 -29.37 -2.27
CA ARG A 55 10.99 -28.33 -1.95
C ARG A 55 10.70 -27.03 -2.72
N LEU A 56 10.23 -27.15 -3.95
CA LEU A 56 9.86 -26.04 -4.80
C LEU A 56 8.63 -25.29 -4.26
N THR A 57 7.61 -26.02 -3.80
CA THR A 57 6.44 -25.47 -3.12
C THR A 57 6.81 -24.80 -1.79
N ASP A 58 7.74 -25.37 -1.01
CA ASP A 58 8.26 -24.72 0.20
C ASP A 58 8.97 -23.39 -0.09
N VAL A 59 9.75 -23.33 -1.18
CA VAL A 59 10.38 -22.09 -1.63
C VAL A 59 9.33 -21.05 -2.04
N LEU A 60 8.33 -21.46 -2.83
CA LEU A 60 7.22 -20.59 -3.23
C LEU A 60 6.48 -20.04 -2.00
N ARG A 61 6.17 -20.90 -1.03
CA ARG A 61 5.53 -20.52 0.24
C ARG A 61 6.33 -19.43 0.95
N GLY A 62 7.64 -19.60 1.09
CA GLY A 62 8.50 -18.59 1.72
C GLY A 62 8.54 -17.27 0.96
N VAL A 63 8.53 -17.29 -0.38
CA VAL A 63 8.47 -16.07 -1.21
C VAL A 63 7.11 -15.36 -1.06
N LEU A 64 6.02 -16.12 -1.08
CA LEU A 64 4.65 -15.65 -0.92
C LEU A 64 4.43 -14.99 0.45
N GLU A 65 4.82 -15.67 1.54
CA GLU A 65 4.69 -15.17 2.91
C GLU A 65 5.45 -13.84 3.10
N ARG A 66 6.69 -13.74 2.60
CA ARG A 66 7.45 -12.50 2.64
C ARG A 66 6.79 -11.39 1.83
N THR A 67 6.28 -11.71 0.63
CA THR A 67 5.66 -10.71 -0.26
C THR A 67 4.37 -10.17 0.34
N ARG A 68 3.58 -11.02 1.00
CA ARG A 68 2.41 -10.60 1.77
C ARG A 68 2.78 -9.65 2.91
N GLY A 69 3.85 -9.96 3.64
CA GLY A 69 4.36 -9.09 4.71
C GLY A 69 4.77 -7.72 4.18
N ASP A 70 5.56 -7.68 3.11
CA ASP A 70 6.01 -6.44 2.49
C ASP A 70 4.84 -5.59 1.97
N LEU A 71 3.88 -6.22 1.29
CA LEU A 71 2.70 -5.53 0.76
C LEU A 71 1.82 -4.97 1.87
N THR A 72 1.57 -5.75 2.92
CA THR A 72 0.81 -5.29 4.08
C THR A 72 1.47 -4.06 4.71
N LEU A 73 2.79 -4.10 4.89
CA LEU A 73 3.53 -2.98 5.44
C LEU A 73 3.42 -1.73 4.54
N ALA A 74 3.56 -1.91 3.22
CA ALA A 74 3.42 -0.82 2.26
C ALA A 74 2.02 -0.19 2.30
N ILE A 75 0.96 -1.00 2.36
CA ILE A 75 -0.43 -0.52 2.48
C ILE A 75 -0.62 0.30 3.76
N ARG A 76 -0.11 -0.20 4.90
CA ARG A 76 -0.23 0.52 6.18
C ARG A 76 0.52 1.84 6.17
N GLN A 77 1.71 1.88 5.56
CA GLN A 77 2.46 3.12 5.39
C GLN A 77 1.71 4.12 4.49
N ASP A 78 1.09 3.64 3.42
CA ASP A 78 0.31 4.49 2.51
C ASP A 78 -0.93 5.08 3.21
N GLN A 79 -1.69 4.25 3.94
CA GLN A 79 -2.83 4.70 4.76
C GLN A 79 -2.40 5.73 5.82
N MET A 80 -1.26 5.54 6.45
CA MET A 80 -0.72 6.48 7.43
C MET A 80 -0.35 7.82 6.77
N ARG A 81 0.31 7.79 5.60
CA ARG A 81 0.63 9.02 4.84
C ARG A 81 -0.63 9.79 4.48
N GLU A 82 -1.67 9.11 4.03
CA GLU A 82 -2.94 9.75 3.68
C GLU A 82 -3.63 10.35 4.91
N THR A 83 -3.61 9.64 6.03
CA THR A 83 -4.13 10.15 7.30
C THR A 83 -3.40 11.44 7.72
N LEU A 84 -2.07 11.46 7.63
CA LEU A 84 -1.26 12.64 7.95
C LEU A 84 -1.55 13.82 7.02
N ARG A 85 -1.67 13.58 5.71
CA ARG A 85 -2.07 14.63 4.74
C ARG A 85 -3.44 15.22 5.05
N SER A 86 -4.42 14.36 5.35
CA SER A 86 -5.77 14.82 5.72
C SER A 86 -5.76 15.65 7.01
N PHE A 87 -4.89 15.29 7.96
CA PHE A 87 -4.71 16.02 9.20
C PHE A 87 -4.06 17.39 8.96
N GLU A 88 -2.99 17.45 8.16
CA GLU A 88 -2.34 18.70 7.75
C GLU A 88 -3.32 19.65 7.04
N ALA A 89 -4.13 19.13 6.11
CA ALA A 89 -5.15 19.92 5.42
C ALA A 89 -6.15 20.55 6.40
N ARG A 90 -6.62 19.78 7.39
CA ARG A 90 -7.54 20.28 8.43
C ARG A 90 -6.92 21.39 9.28
N LEU A 91 -5.64 21.26 9.64
CA LEU A 91 -4.93 22.31 10.37
C LEU A 91 -4.78 23.60 9.55
N ALA A 92 -4.47 23.47 8.26
CA ALA A 92 -4.40 24.63 7.36
C ALA A 92 -5.74 25.36 7.24
N HIS A 93 -6.86 24.63 7.21
CA HIS A 93 -8.20 25.22 7.15
C HIS A 93 -8.61 25.90 8.46
N ALA A 94 -8.25 25.29 9.60
CA ALA A 94 -8.50 25.88 10.92
C ALA A 94 -7.71 27.19 11.12
N GLY A 95 -6.43 27.22 10.73
CA GLY A 95 -5.59 28.43 10.83
C GLY A 95 -6.04 29.58 9.91
N ASN A 96 -6.56 29.27 8.72
CA ASN A 96 -7.15 30.30 7.85
C ASN A 96 -8.46 30.86 8.41
N SER A 97 -9.25 30.04 9.12
CA SER A 97 -10.52 30.47 9.72
C SER A 97 -10.32 31.51 10.84
N GLU A 98 -9.21 31.44 11.58
CA GLU A 98 -8.87 32.44 12.60
C GLU A 98 -8.33 33.76 12.01
N SER A 99 -7.73 33.72 10.82
CA SER A 99 -7.23 34.93 10.14
C SER A 99 -8.35 35.74 9.46
N THR A 100 -9.37 35.08 8.92
CA THR A 100 -10.51 35.76 8.27
C THR A 100 -11.35 36.58 9.27
N VAL A 101 -11.52 36.10 10.50
CA VAL A 101 -12.30 36.81 11.55
C VAL A 101 -11.61 38.12 11.97
N HIS A 102 -10.28 38.18 11.93
CA HIS A 102 -9.53 39.39 12.27
C HIS A 102 -9.53 40.45 11.16
N GLU A 103 -9.59 40.08 9.88
CA GLU A 103 -9.77 41.03 8.77
C GLU A 103 -11.20 41.58 8.70
N GLU A 104 -12.20 40.74 8.96
CA GLU A 104 -13.61 41.14 8.91
C GLU A 104 -14.00 42.07 10.08
N THR A 105 -13.42 41.87 11.26
CA THR A 105 -13.60 42.78 12.42
C THR A 105 -12.83 44.10 12.29
N ALA A 106 -11.66 44.10 11.64
CA ALA A 106 -10.91 45.33 11.37
C ALA A 106 -11.61 46.23 10.33
N THR A 107 -12.25 45.64 9.32
CA THR A 107 -13.02 46.37 8.31
C THR A 107 -14.27 47.02 8.90
N TYR A 108 -15.00 46.31 9.78
CA TYR A 108 -16.23 46.82 10.40
C TYR A 108 -16.00 48.01 11.36
N LEU A 109 -14.81 48.11 11.97
CA LEU A 109 -14.48 49.22 12.88
C LEU A 109 -14.04 50.49 12.15
N GLN A 110 -13.46 50.38 10.94
CA GLN A 110 -13.09 51.56 10.14
C GLN A 110 -14.31 52.24 9.50
N ASP A 111 -15.33 51.48 9.11
CA ASP A 111 -16.56 52.05 8.52
C ASP A 111 -17.40 52.85 9.53
N THR A 112 -17.28 52.57 10.84
CA THR A 112 -18.01 53.31 11.89
C THR A 112 -17.36 54.62 12.32
N GLU A 113 -16.08 54.84 11.98
CA GLU A 113 -15.36 56.08 12.31
C GLU A 113 -15.51 57.17 11.22
N ASP A 114 -15.95 56.81 10.00
CA ASP A 114 -16.14 57.74 8.87
C ASP A 114 -17.60 58.28 8.74
N GLU A 115 -18.51 57.85 9.63
CA GLU A 115 -19.93 58.27 9.66
C GLU A 115 -20.29 59.22 10.83
N ALA A 116 -19.30 59.69 11.60
CA ALA A 116 -19.46 60.62 12.74
C ALA A 116 -18.80 61.99 12.49
#